data_AF-A0A6P8M7L1-F1
#
_entry.id   AF-A0A6P8M7L1-F1
#
_cell.length_a   1.000
_cell.length_b   1.000
_cell.length_c   1.000
_cell.angle_alpha   90.00
_cell.angle_beta   90.00
_cell.angle_gamma   90.00
#
_symmetry.space_group_name_H-M   'P 1'
#
loop_
_entity.id
_entity.type
_entity.pdbx_description
1 polymer ?
#
loop_
_entity_poly.entity_id
_entity_poly.type
_entity_poly.pdbx_seq_one_letter_code
_entity_poly.pdbx_strand_id
1 'polypeptide(L)'
;MQDSLNMLWETCSWRSKFGTNEITEENVMKEYLNNGLCFIHGKDKDGKTMFVIKCKLHTKGSKDFSQLQKLVVYWFERLERQTNGNQISLFFDMSDTGILNMDMEFIKYLINLCKNYYPNFLNYIIIFEMPWILNTAFKMIKSWLPPKAIPKIKFVHKSNIHELVEPSDILTCWGGSNEYTFKFVPEAQNNIDATINGKFDNKKVHFAEGSPLTEQSTSSFGDQSNEEQLLSIEPDAFIFNKVGNEISGTITIKNVTVDKPLSYKVKTTSPGKFKVRLSSGVLLPQEQRTISVVVQQEHNMRSLFHVDKFLVMCLPLKDPNASAQELAVLWKSEKPAEEHKLRCCDGGITSNETSKLHSTSGLSETGQIDILSRKIAHLKDSHTKLYNDVVFLKHLLFFSMIVTIIMAIVVIYILKVDIKNFMDQQVCDMHGI
;
A
#
# COMPACT_ATOMS: atom_id res chain seq x y z
N MET A 1 15.73 -20.12 -2.16
CA MET A 1 14.83 -21.30 -2.06
C MET A 1 13.88 -21.18 -0.86
N GLN A 2 14.39 -20.89 0.34
CA GLN A 2 13.54 -20.74 1.55
C GLN A 2 12.48 -19.63 1.42
N ASP A 3 12.85 -18.45 0.91
CA ASP A 3 11.89 -17.34 0.77
C ASP A 3 10.78 -17.66 -0.23
N SER A 4 11.13 -18.32 -1.34
CA SER A 4 10.15 -18.77 -2.34
C SER A 4 9.18 -19.79 -1.73
N LEU A 5 9.68 -20.71 -0.89
CA LEU A 5 8.84 -21.68 -0.18
C LEU A 5 7.91 -21.00 0.83
N ASN A 6 8.42 -20.03 1.58
CA ASN A 6 7.63 -19.26 2.54
C ASN A 6 6.53 -18.47 1.82
N MET A 7 6.85 -17.79 0.71
CA MET A 7 5.86 -17.07 -0.11
C MET A 7 4.78 -18.00 -0.65
N LEU A 8 5.15 -19.19 -1.12
CA LEU A 8 4.21 -20.20 -1.58
C LEU A 8 3.27 -20.63 -0.43
N TRP A 9 3.84 -20.93 0.74
CA TRP A 9 3.07 -21.34 1.92
C TRP A 9 2.10 -20.26 2.39
N GLU A 10 2.56 -19.01 2.46
CA GLU A 10 1.73 -17.85 2.83
C GLU A 10 0.61 -17.63 1.82
N THR A 11 0.89 -17.79 0.53
CA THR A 11 -0.11 -17.71 -0.54
C THR A 11 -1.16 -18.80 -0.39
N CYS A 12 -0.76 -20.07 -0.23
CA CYS A 12 -1.69 -21.18 0.00
C CYS A 12 -2.56 -20.96 1.26
N SER A 13 -1.94 -20.50 2.35
CA SER A 13 -2.62 -20.20 3.60
C SER A 13 -3.65 -19.08 3.43
N TRP A 14 -3.29 -18.01 2.72
CA TRP A 14 -4.19 -16.91 2.40
C TRP A 14 -5.33 -17.38 1.50
N ARG A 15 -5.04 -18.12 0.43
CA ARG A 15 -6.05 -18.63 -0.52
C ARG A 15 -7.13 -19.45 0.19
N SER A 16 -6.70 -20.34 1.10
CA SER A 16 -7.61 -21.15 1.92
C SER A 16 -8.45 -20.27 2.85
N LYS A 17 -7.85 -19.33 3.59
CA LYS A 17 -8.59 -18.45 4.51
C LYS A 17 -9.55 -17.50 3.81
N PHE A 18 -9.16 -16.99 2.64
CA PHE A 18 -9.96 -16.07 1.83
C PHE A 18 -11.11 -16.78 1.11
N GLY A 19 -11.00 -18.09 0.91
CA GLY A 19 -11.93 -18.87 0.11
C GLY A 19 -11.78 -18.60 -1.39
N THR A 20 -10.53 -18.51 -1.88
CA THR A 20 -10.24 -18.08 -3.26
C THR A 20 -10.79 -19.06 -4.30
N ASN A 21 -10.71 -20.36 -4.01
CA ASN A 21 -11.14 -21.40 -4.95
C ASN A 21 -12.67 -21.55 -4.98
N GLU A 22 -13.35 -21.05 -3.95
CA GLU A 22 -14.78 -21.06 -3.80
C GLU A 22 -15.44 -19.87 -4.51
N ILE A 23 -14.67 -18.86 -4.94
CA ILE A 23 -15.20 -17.70 -5.66
C ILE A 23 -15.66 -18.11 -7.05
N THR A 24 -16.95 -17.91 -7.31
CA THR A 24 -17.61 -18.20 -8.58
C THR A 24 -18.48 -17.03 -9.00
N GLU A 25 -18.90 -17.01 -10.27
CA GLU A 25 -19.85 -16.01 -10.79
C GLU A 25 -21.17 -15.96 -10.03
N GLU A 26 -21.54 -17.06 -9.36
CA GLU A 26 -22.77 -17.18 -8.59
C GLU A 26 -22.70 -16.46 -7.23
N ASN A 27 -21.50 -16.37 -6.64
CA ASN A 27 -21.30 -15.83 -5.30
C ASN A 27 -20.53 -14.50 -5.24
N VAL A 28 -19.99 -14.04 -6.37
CA VAL A 28 -19.53 -12.66 -6.54
C VAL A 28 -20.75 -11.76 -6.74
N MET A 29 -20.70 -10.56 -6.14
CA MET A 29 -21.78 -9.58 -6.27
C MET A 29 -22.07 -9.24 -7.73
N LYS A 30 -23.20 -9.72 -8.26
CA LYS A 30 -23.61 -9.54 -9.67
C LYS A 30 -23.69 -8.08 -10.09
N GLU A 31 -24.13 -7.19 -9.20
CA GLU A 31 -24.15 -5.76 -9.48
C GLU A 31 -22.75 -5.24 -9.84
N TYR A 32 -21.72 -5.71 -9.11
CA TYR A 32 -20.35 -5.26 -9.33
C TYR A 32 -19.73 -5.86 -10.59
N LEU A 33 -20.12 -7.08 -10.96
CA LEU A 33 -19.71 -7.67 -12.24
C LEU A 33 -20.30 -6.92 -13.43
N ASN A 34 -21.56 -6.48 -13.33
CA ASN A 34 -22.29 -5.90 -14.45
C ASN A 34 -22.07 -4.39 -14.63
N ASN A 35 -21.69 -3.66 -13.58
CA ASN A 35 -21.61 -2.19 -13.63
C ASN A 35 -20.38 -1.64 -14.39
N GLY A 36 -19.43 -2.49 -14.78
CA GLY A 36 -18.22 -2.08 -15.50
C GLY A 36 -17.20 -1.31 -14.67
N LEU A 37 -17.24 -1.44 -13.34
CA LEU A 37 -16.21 -0.91 -12.44
C LEU A 37 -14.82 -1.43 -12.81
N CYS A 38 -14.72 -2.72 -13.11
CA CYS A 38 -13.51 -3.32 -13.63
C CYS A 38 -13.81 -4.42 -14.66
N PHE A 39 -12.92 -4.56 -15.64
CA PHE A 39 -13.10 -5.50 -16.74
C PHE A 39 -11.79 -5.77 -17.48
N ILE A 40 -11.77 -6.82 -18.30
CA ILE A 40 -10.63 -7.21 -19.13
C ILE A 40 -10.93 -6.78 -20.57
N HIS A 41 -10.06 -5.98 -21.17
CA HIS A 41 -10.16 -5.65 -22.60
C HIS A 41 -8.86 -5.05 -23.14
N GLY A 42 -8.50 -5.41 -24.37
CA GLY A 42 -7.33 -4.88 -25.08
C GLY A 42 -5.98 -5.35 -24.51
N LYS A 43 -4.91 -4.93 -25.17
CA LYS A 43 -3.52 -5.21 -24.80
C LYS A 43 -2.70 -3.93 -24.73
N ASP A 44 -1.68 -3.95 -23.88
CA ASP A 44 -0.62 -2.95 -23.94
C ASP A 44 0.34 -3.22 -25.12
N LYS A 45 1.29 -2.31 -25.35
CA LYS A 45 2.30 -2.45 -26.40
C LYS A 45 3.24 -3.66 -26.24
N ASP A 46 3.33 -4.24 -25.04
CA ASP A 46 4.11 -5.45 -24.81
C ASP A 46 3.25 -6.72 -25.02
N GLY A 47 2.02 -6.55 -25.53
CA GLY A 47 1.06 -7.61 -25.81
C GLY A 47 0.38 -8.18 -24.57
N LYS A 48 0.57 -7.56 -23.39
CA LYS A 48 -0.02 -8.02 -22.13
C LYS A 48 -1.46 -7.55 -22.02
N THR A 49 -2.33 -8.47 -21.60
CA THR A 49 -3.76 -8.19 -21.43
C THR A 49 -3.96 -7.08 -20.40
N MET A 50 -4.85 -6.13 -20.71
CA MET A 50 -5.17 -5.05 -19.77
C MET A 50 -6.36 -5.41 -18.87
N PHE A 51 -6.19 -5.16 -17.57
CA PHE A 51 -7.26 -5.15 -16.60
C PHE A 51 -7.60 -3.70 -16.25
N VAL A 52 -8.76 -3.27 -16.72
CA VAL A 52 -9.24 -1.89 -16.63
C VAL A 52 -10.03 -1.70 -15.35
N ILE A 53 -9.78 -0.60 -14.65
CA ILE A 53 -10.54 -0.14 -13.47
C ILE A 53 -11.03 1.28 -13.75
N LYS A 54 -12.35 1.47 -13.83
CA LYS A 54 -13.00 2.78 -14.00
C LYS A 54 -13.22 3.45 -12.66
N CYS A 55 -12.25 4.26 -12.23
CA CYS A 55 -12.22 4.84 -10.90
C CYS A 55 -13.41 5.77 -10.61
N LYS A 56 -14.00 6.41 -11.63
CA LYS A 56 -15.23 7.23 -11.49
C LYS A 56 -16.41 6.45 -10.91
N LEU A 57 -16.47 5.14 -11.16
CA LEU A 57 -17.55 4.25 -10.69
C LEU A 57 -17.34 3.73 -9.26
N HIS A 58 -16.20 4.08 -8.63
CA HIS A 58 -15.92 3.82 -7.23
C HIS A 58 -16.11 5.07 -6.40
N THR A 59 -16.79 4.96 -5.27
CA THR A 59 -16.83 6.01 -4.25
C THR A 59 -16.48 5.36 -2.92
N LYS A 60 -15.60 5.99 -2.14
CA LYS A 60 -15.16 5.45 -0.86
C LYS A 60 -16.37 5.18 0.04
N GLY A 61 -16.45 3.97 0.59
CA GLY A 61 -17.53 3.54 1.49
C GLY A 61 -18.88 3.26 0.81
N SER A 62 -19.00 3.40 -0.51
CA SER A 62 -20.26 3.10 -1.24
C SER A 62 -20.51 1.61 -1.45
N LYS A 63 -19.48 0.77 -1.32
CA LYS A 63 -19.51 -0.67 -1.59
C LYS A 63 -18.98 -1.42 -0.38
N ASP A 64 -19.55 -2.59 -0.12
CA ASP A 64 -18.99 -3.51 0.87
C ASP A 64 -17.56 -3.90 0.50
N PHE A 65 -16.64 -3.71 1.44
CA PHE A 65 -15.22 -3.89 1.20
C PHE A 65 -14.88 -5.35 0.90
N SER A 66 -15.48 -6.31 1.62
CA SER A 66 -15.24 -7.73 1.41
C SER A 66 -15.73 -8.20 0.04
N GLN A 67 -16.86 -7.67 -0.42
CA GLN A 67 -17.39 -7.96 -1.76
C GLN A 67 -16.52 -7.37 -2.86
N LEU A 68 -15.95 -6.18 -2.63
CA LEU A 68 -15.02 -5.56 -3.57
C LEU A 68 -13.70 -6.35 -3.66
N GLN A 69 -13.19 -6.85 -2.52
CA GLN A 69 -12.03 -7.75 -2.49
C GLN A 69 -12.31 -9.03 -3.30
N LYS A 70 -13.47 -9.67 -3.09
CA LYS A 70 -13.89 -10.87 -3.84
C LYS A 70 -13.99 -10.60 -5.34
N LEU A 71 -14.54 -9.45 -5.74
CA LEU A 71 -14.63 -9.05 -7.15
C LEU A 71 -13.25 -8.97 -7.81
N VAL A 72 -12.28 -8.33 -7.15
CA VAL A 72 -10.91 -8.22 -7.68
C VAL A 72 -10.27 -9.60 -7.81
N VAL A 73 -10.39 -10.44 -6.78
CA VAL A 73 -9.83 -11.78 -6.79
C VAL A 73 -10.47 -12.64 -7.88
N TYR A 74 -11.79 -12.55 -8.09
CA TYR A 74 -12.45 -13.21 -9.22
C TYR A 74 -11.81 -12.83 -10.57
N TRP A 75 -11.61 -11.54 -10.83
CA TRP A 75 -10.99 -11.09 -12.08
C TRP A 75 -9.53 -11.49 -12.20
N PHE A 76 -8.76 -11.47 -11.10
CA PHE A 76 -7.36 -11.90 -11.10
C PHE A 76 -7.23 -13.39 -11.40
N GLU A 77 -8.05 -14.24 -10.77
CA GLU A 77 -8.07 -15.68 -11.04
C GLU A 77 -8.49 -15.97 -12.49
N ARG A 78 -9.45 -15.21 -13.03
CA ARG A 78 -9.84 -15.30 -14.44
C ARG A 78 -8.70 -14.89 -15.38
N LEU A 79 -7.95 -13.83 -15.05
CA LEU A 79 -6.78 -13.40 -15.81
C LEU A 79 -5.67 -14.44 -15.77
N GLU A 80 -5.33 -14.99 -14.61
CA GLU A 80 -4.34 -16.06 -14.45
C GLU A 80 -4.64 -17.25 -15.38
N ARG A 81 -5.91 -17.66 -15.46
CA ARG A 81 -6.36 -18.71 -16.41
C ARG A 81 -6.23 -18.27 -17.87
N GLN A 82 -6.71 -17.07 -18.22
CA GLN A 82 -6.72 -16.58 -19.60
C GLN A 82 -5.33 -16.29 -20.16
N THR A 83 -4.41 -15.82 -19.33
CA THR A 83 -3.04 -15.48 -19.73
C THR A 83 -2.06 -16.63 -19.51
N ASN A 84 -2.52 -17.75 -18.94
CA ASN A 84 -1.70 -18.89 -18.54
C ASN A 84 -0.53 -18.44 -17.65
N GLY A 85 -0.83 -17.61 -16.64
CA GLY A 85 0.13 -17.05 -15.69
C GLY A 85 1.06 -15.96 -16.26
N ASN A 86 0.83 -15.49 -17.49
CA ASN A 86 1.56 -14.33 -18.01
C ASN A 86 1.13 -13.04 -17.31
N GLN A 87 2.06 -12.10 -17.25
CA GLN A 87 1.83 -10.75 -16.74
C GLN A 87 0.66 -10.03 -17.41
N ILE A 88 0.00 -9.17 -16.64
CA ILE A 88 -1.07 -8.27 -17.08
C ILE A 88 -0.65 -6.81 -16.90
N SER A 89 -1.36 -5.90 -17.53
CA SER A 89 -1.26 -4.47 -17.25
C SER A 89 -2.50 -3.94 -16.54
N LEU A 90 -2.31 -3.27 -15.40
CA LEU A 90 -3.40 -2.58 -14.72
C LEU A 90 -3.62 -1.24 -15.40
N PHE A 91 -4.85 -0.95 -15.80
CA PHE A 91 -5.23 0.32 -16.41
C PHE A 91 -6.25 1.03 -15.51
N PHE A 92 -5.81 2.06 -14.80
CA PHE A 92 -6.67 2.91 -13.98
C PHE A 92 -7.18 4.07 -14.83
N ASP A 93 -8.45 4.00 -15.25
CA ASP A 93 -9.14 5.11 -15.89
C ASP A 93 -9.59 6.11 -14.82
N MET A 94 -8.83 7.21 -14.70
CA MET A 94 -9.05 8.28 -13.73
C MET A 94 -9.85 9.45 -14.33
N SER A 95 -10.40 9.31 -15.54
CA SER A 95 -11.23 10.34 -16.17
C SER A 95 -12.41 10.70 -15.27
N ASP A 96 -12.65 12.00 -15.10
CA ASP A 96 -13.70 12.56 -14.24
C ASP A 96 -13.67 12.08 -12.78
N THR A 97 -12.50 11.70 -12.26
CA THR A 97 -12.37 11.35 -10.84
C THR A 97 -12.11 12.57 -9.97
N GLY A 98 -12.53 12.47 -8.71
CA GLY A 98 -12.27 13.44 -7.65
C GLY A 98 -11.86 12.77 -6.34
N ILE A 99 -11.80 13.57 -5.28
CA ILE A 99 -11.35 13.13 -3.95
C ILE A 99 -12.23 11.99 -3.38
N LEU A 100 -13.53 11.99 -3.67
CA LEU A 100 -14.47 10.97 -3.20
C LEU A 100 -14.21 9.58 -3.81
N ASN A 101 -13.61 9.53 -4.99
CA ASN A 101 -13.22 8.28 -5.65
C ASN A 101 -11.92 7.69 -5.05
N MET A 102 -11.17 8.47 -4.27
CA MET A 102 -9.88 8.06 -3.71
C MET A 102 -10.05 7.20 -2.46
N ASP A 103 -10.00 5.89 -2.66
CA ASP A 103 -10.11 4.90 -1.58
C ASP A 103 -8.73 4.33 -1.21
N MET A 104 -8.10 5.00 -0.25
CA MET A 104 -6.76 4.67 0.22
C MET A 104 -6.65 3.27 0.85
N GLU A 105 -7.74 2.77 1.44
CA GLU A 105 -7.78 1.43 2.03
C GLU A 105 -7.81 0.37 0.93
N PHE A 106 -8.66 0.57 -0.07
CA PHE A 106 -8.74 -0.32 -1.22
C PHE A 106 -7.45 -0.35 -2.05
N ILE A 107 -6.83 0.80 -2.29
CA ILE A 107 -5.55 0.87 -3.02
C ILE A 107 -4.44 0.13 -2.25
N LYS A 108 -4.39 0.30 -0.92
CA LYS A 108 -3.43 -0.43 -0.07
C LYS A 108 -3.69 -1.93 -0.10
N TYR A 109 -4.95 -2.36 -0.15
CA TYR A 109 -5.30 -3.76 -0.36
C TYR A 109 -4.80 -4.29 -1.70
N LEU A 110 -5.05 -3.59 -2.82
CA LEU A 110 -4.59 -4.00 -4.16
C LEU A 110 -3.06 -4.17 -4.22
N ILE A 111 -2.32 -3.22 -3.62
CA ILE A 111 -0.86 -3.28 -3.55
C ILE A 111 -0.41 -4.53 -2.78
N ASN A 112 -1.01 -4.80 -1.62
CA ASN A 112 -0.67 -5.97 -0.80
C ASN A 112 -1.05 -7.28 -1.50
N LEU A 113 -2.19 -7.32 -2.19
CA LEU A 113 -2.65 -8.47 -2.97
C LEU A 113 -1.61 -8.84 -4.03
N CYS A 114 -1.20 -7.88 -4.86
CA CYS A 114 -0.19 -8.09 -5.89
C CYS A 114 1.18 -8.43 -5.30
N LYS A 115 1.58 -7.75 -4.22
CA LYS A 115 2.89 -7.92 -3.60
C LYS A 115 3.07 -9.30 -2.98
N ASN A 116 2.05 -9.79 -2.27
CA ASN A 116 2.19 -10.95 -1.39
C ASN A 116 1.65 -12.24 -2.02
N TYR A 117 0.60 -12.15 -2.86
CA TYR A 117 -0.15 -13.33 -3.30
C TYR A 117 -0.18 -13.53 -4.82
N TYR A 118 0.12 -12.48 -5.60
CA TYR A 118 0.27 -12.54 -7.06
C TYR A 118 1.64 -12.00 -7.50
N PRO A 119 2.74 -12.62 -7.04
CA PRO A 119 4.08 -12.15 -7.37
C PRO A 119 4.33 -12.23 -8.87
N ASN A 120 5.07 -11.25 -9.40
CA ASN A 120 5.39 -11.15 -10.83
C ASN A 120 4.18 -10.98 -11.78
N PHE A 121 2.99 -10.66 -11.26
CA PHE A 121 1.76 -10.54 -12.05
C PHE A 121 1.67 -9.28 -12.93
N LEU A 122 2.36 -8.20 -12.56
CA LEU A 122 2.20 -6.87 -13.18
C LEU A 122 3.27 -6.57 -14.22
N ASN A 123 2.89 -6.17 -15.44
CA ASN A 123 3.74 -5.53 -16.45
C ASN A 123 3.77 -4.01 -16.24
N TYR A 124 2.70 -3.30 -16.63
CA TYR A 124 2.50 -1.88 -16.36
C TYR A 124 1.39 -1.61 -15.34
N ILE A 125 1.49 -0.44 -14.70
CA ILE A 125 0.42 0.22 -13.95
C ILE A 125 0.17 1.54 -14.66
N ILE A 126 -0.77 1.53 -15.61
CA ILE A 126 -1.14 2.67 -16.44
C ILE A 126 -2.16 3.51 -15.68
N ILE A 127 -1.85 4.79 -15.46
CA ILE A 127 -2.73 5.77 -14.85
C ILE A 127 -3.16 6.75 -15.93
N PHE A 128 -4.40 6.63 -16.39
CA PHE A 128 -4.95 7.44 -17.47
C PHE A 128 -5.75 8.63 -16.93
N GLU A 129 -5.42 9.84 -17.43
CA GLU A 129 -6.08 11.11 -17.09
C GLU A 129 -6.13 11.41 -15.59
N MET A 130 -4.99 11.24 -14.90
CA MET A 130 -4.92 11.53 -13.46
C MET A 130 -5.20 13.01 -13.14
N PRO A 131 -6.24 13.33 -12.35
CA PRO A 131 -6.49 14.70 -11.91
C PRO A 131 -5.38 15.21 -10.98
N TRP A 132 -4.93 16.45 -11.20
CA TRP A 132 -3.85 17.06 -10.43
C TRP A 132 -4.14 17.15 -8.92
N ILE A 133 -5.42 17.29 -8.53
CA ILE A 133 -5.84 17.36 -7.12
C ILE A 133 -5.54 16.06 -6.36
N LEU A 134 -5.39 14.94 -7.08
CA LEU A 134 -5.10 13.63 -6.50
C LEU A 134 -3.59 13.35 -6.37
N ASN A 135 -2.73 14.28 -6.78
CA ASN A 135 -1.27 14.12 -6.68
C ASN A 135 -0.79 13.88 -5.24
N THR A 136 -1.40 14.52 -4.25
CA THR A 136 -1.05 14.32 -2.83
C THR A 136 -1.36 12.90 -2.38
N ALA A 137 -2.53 12.37 -2.75
CA ALA A 137 -2.88 10.98 -2.47
C ALA A 137 -1.89 10.02 -3.15
N PHE A 138 -1.52 10.32 -4.40
CA PHE A 138 -0.55 9.50 -5.12
C PHE A 138 0.86 9.50 -4.51
N LYS A 139 1.33 10.63 -3.98
CA LYS A 139 2.59 10.68 -3.21
C LYS A 139 2.55 9.71 -2.02
N MET A 140 1.41 9.60 -1.35
CA MET A 140 1.23 8.62 -0.27
C MET A 140 1.22 7.19 -0.80
N ILE A 141 0.51 6.92 -1.89
CA ILE A 141 0.47 5.60 -2.53
C ILE A 141 1.88 5.13 -2.95
N LYS A 142 2.68 6.04 -3.52
CA LYS A 142 4.09 5.77 -3.87
C LYS A 142 4.92 5.26 -2.69
N SER A 143 4.64 5.72 -1.47
CA SER A 143 5.37 5.27 -0.28
C SER A 143 5.05 3.83 0.15
N TRP A 144 3.95 3.26 -0.33
CA TRP A 144 3.52 1.89 -0.03
C TRP A 144 4.03 0.88 -1.06
N LEU A 145 4.39 1.37 -2.25
CA LEU A 145 4.81 0.53 -3.34
C LEU A 145 6.23 -0.02 -3.11
N PRO A 146 6.48 -1.29 -3.43
CA PRO A 146 7.83 -1.82 -3.54
C PRO A 146 8.66 -1.03 -4.57
N PRO A 147 9.98 -0.86 -4.39
CA PRO A 147 10.83 -0.13 -5.33
C PRO A 147 10.70 -0.64 -6.77
N LYS A 148 10.62 -1.96 -6.95
CA LYS A 148 10.43 -2.62 -8.27
C LYS A 148 9.11 -2.32 -8.97
N ALA A 149 8.10 -1.82 -8.25
CA ALA A 149 6.80 -1.46 -8.81
C ALA A 149 6.75 0.00 -9.30
N ILE A 150 7.61 0.89 -8.78
CA ILE A 150 7.59 2.32 -9.12
C ILE A 150 7.86 2.56 -10.61
N PRO A 151 8.87 1.94 -11.26
CA PRO A 151 9.13 2.13 -12.70
C PRO A 151 8.04 1.61 -13.62
N LYS A 152 7.20 0.68 -13.12
CA LYS A 152 6.05 0.11 -13.84
C LYS A 152 4.89 1.10 -13.94
N ILE A 153 4.86 2.14 -13.11
CA ILE A 153 3.82 3.17 -13.17
C ILE A 153 4.06 4.09 -14.35
N LYS A 154 3.04 4.21 -15.22
CA LYS A 154 3.06 5.10 -16.37
C LYS A 154 1.86 6.02 -16.33
N PHE A 155 2.13 7.33 -16.45
CA PHE A 155 1.11 8.36 -16.53
C PHE A 155 0.82 8.67 -17.98
N VAL A 156 -0.45 8.59 -18.38
CA VAL A 156 -0.87 8.88 -19.75
C VAL A 156 -2.14 9.73 -19.78
N HIS A 157 -2.30 10.44 -20.87
CA HIS A 157 -3.43 11.26 -21.25
C HIS A 157 -3.91 10.83 -22.65
N LYS A 158 -5.04 11.36 -23.10
CA LYS A 158 -5.55 11.11 -24.46
C LYS A 158 -4.49 11.38 -25.54
N SER A 159 -3.65 12.39 -25.34
CA SER A 159 -2.62 12.78 -26.30
C SER A 159 -1.47 11.76 -26.46
N ASN A 160 -1.18 10.93 -25.45
CA ASN A 160 -0.01 10.06 -25.43
C ASN A 160 -0.28 8.60 -25.03
N ILE A 161 -1.55 8.20 -24.84
CA ILE A 161 -1.91 6.81 -24.53
C ILE A 161 -1.40 5.80 -25.59
N HIS A 162 -1.27 6.23 -26.84
CA HIS A 162 -0.69 5.46 -27.95
C HIS A 162 0.79 5.08 -27.73
N GLU A 163 1.45 5.66 -26.73
CA GLU A 163 2.80 5.25 -26.34
C GLU A 163 2.81 3.89 -25.63
N LEU A 164 1.70 3.49 -24.98
CA LEU A 164 1.61 2.29 -24.15
C LEU A 164 0.53 1.30 -24.58
N VAL A 165 -0.47 1.74 -25.34
CA VAL A 165 -1.59 0.90 -25.81
C VAL A 165 -1.62 0.95 -27.32
N GLU A 166 -1.83 -0.20 -27.96
CA GLU A 166 -1.96 -0.27 -29.41
C GLU A 166 -3.17 0.53 -29.90
N PRO A 167 -3.07 1.30 -31.00
CA PRO A 167 -4.18 2.13 -31.50
C PRO A 167 -5.52 1.39 -31.66
N SER A 168 -5.49 0.11 -32.05
CA SER A 168 -6.69 -0.73 -32.19
C SER A 168 -7.35 -1.10 -30.85
N ASP A 169 -6.62 -1.01 -29.74
CA ASP A 169 -7.11 -1.33 -28.40
C ASP A 169 -7.48 -0.08 -27.59
N ILE A 170 -7.19 1.12 -28.10
CA ILE A 170 -7.59 2.37 -27.45
C ILE A 170 -9.09 2.61 -27.68
N LEU A 171 -9.85 2.60 -26.58
CA LEU A 171 -11.29 2.89 -26.61
C LEU A 171 -11.61 4.30 -27.07
N THR A 172 -12.79 4.49 -27.67
CA THR A 172 -13.30 5.81 -28.07
C THR A 172 -13.35 6.80 -26.90
N CYS A 173 -13.72 6.34 -25.70
CA CYS A 173 -13.70 7.18 -24.49
C CYS A 173 -12.28 7.66 -24.10
N TRP A 174 -11.24 6.95 -24.53
CA TRP A 174 -9.84 7.29 -24.32
C TRP A 174 -9.20 8.01 -25.51
N GLY A 175 -10.00 8.37 -26.52
CA GLY A 175 -9.53 9.10 -27.72
C GLY A 175 -9.08 8.22 -28.88
N GLY A 176 -9.33 6.91 -28.83
CA GLY A 176 -9.07 5.99 -29.94
C GLY A 176 -10.30 5.69 -30.79
N SER A 177 -10.27 4.57 -31.51
CA SER A 177 -11.34 4.15 -32.42
C SER A 177 -12.05 2.86 -32.00
N ASN A 178 -11.62 2.21 -30.91
CA ASN A 178 -12.25 0.97 -30.45
C ASN A 178 -13.58 1.28 -29.74
N GLU A 179 -14.70 0.85 -30.33
CA GLU A 179 -16.06 1.12 -29.84
C GLU A 179 -16.51 0.16 -28.72
N TYR A 180 -15.60 -0.69 -28.22
CA TYR A 180 -15.93 -1.65 -27.17
C TYR A 180 -16.59 -0.98 -25.97
N THR A 181 -17.77 -1.50 -25.61
CA THR A 181 -18.50 -1.16 -24.41
C THR A 181 -18.59 -2.40 -23.55
N PHE A 182 -18.18 -2.29 -22.30
CA PHE A 182 -18.18 -3.43 -21.39
C PHE A 182 -19.60 -3.99 -21.19
N LYS A 183 -19.70 -5.30 -21.35
CA LYS A 183 -20.81 -6.13 -20.90
C LYS A 183 -20.21 -7.37 -20.27
N PHE A 184 -20.66 -7.72 -19.08
CA PHE A 184 -20.16 -8.92 -18.42
C PHE A 184 -20.54 -10.18 -19.22
N VAL A 185 -19.56 -11.06 -19.44
CA VAL A 185 -19.75 -12.35 -20.11
C VAL A 185 -19.18 -13.46 -19.21
N PRO A 186 -20.00 -14.45 -18.83
CA PRO A 186 -19.58 -15.66 -18.11
C PRO A 186 -18.41 -16.41 -18.76
N GLU A 187 -17.51 -16.98 -17.97
CA GLU A 187 -16.39 -17.81 -18.46
C GLU A 187 -16.87 -19.04 -19.25
N ALA A 188 -18.00 -19.65 -18.85
CA ALA A 188 -18.58 -20.80 -19.54
C ALA A 188 -18.97 -20.47 -20.99
N GLN A 189 -19.39 -19.23 -21.26
CA GLN A 189 -19.80 -18.78 -22.60
C GLN A 189 -18.58 -18.50 -23.49
N ASN A 190 -17.49 -17.96 -22.93
CA ASN A 190 -16.26 -17.68 -23.67
C ASN A 190 -15.56 -18.94 -24.20
N ASN A 191 -15.69 -20.07 -23.50
CA ASN A 191 -15.15 -21.34 -23.99
C ASN A 191 -15.85 -21.81 -25.26
N ILE A 192 -17.15 -21.55 -25.42
CA ILE A 192 -17.92 -21.96 -26.61
C ILE A 192 -17.45 -21.17 -27.84
N ASP A 193 -17.20 -19.87 -27.70
CA ASP A 193 -16.67 -19.02 -28.78
C ASP A 193 -15.19 -19.32 -29.10
N ALA A 194 -14.39 -19.68 -28.10
CA ALA A 194 -13.02 -20.18 -28.31
C ALA A 194 -12.99 -21.57 -28.99
N THR A 195 -14.05 -22.38 -28.82
CA THR A 195 -14.19 -23.67 -29.53
C THR A 195 -14.48 -23.47 -31.01
N ILE A 196 -15.11 -22.36 -31.39
CA ILE A 196 -15.38 -22.00 -32.80
C ILE A 196 -14.11 -21.45 -33.48
N ASN A 197 -13.19 -20.84 -32.72
CA ASN A 197 -11.90 -20.32 -33.21
C ASN A 197 -10.67 -21.18 -32.81
N GLY A 198 -10.86 -22.50 -32.77
CA GLY A 198 -9.84 -23.49 -33.11
C GLY A 198 -8.48 -23.44 -32.39
N LYS A 199 -8.43 -23.70 -31.08
CA LYS A 199 -7.37 -24.54 -30.47
C LYS A 199 -7.68 -24.88 -29.00
N PHE A 200 -8.00 -26.14 -28.72
CA PHE A 200 -7.98 -26.70 -27.37
C PHE A 200 -6.88 -27.77 -27.28
N ASP A 201 -5.79 -27.47 -26.57
CA ASP A 201 -4.88 -28.50 -26.07
C ASP A 201 -5.42 -29.04 -24.74
N ASN A 202 -6.40 -29.94 -24.83
CA ASN A 202 -6.91 -30.68 -23.68
C ASN A 202 -5.95 -31.81 -23.31
N LYS A 203 -4.91 -31.52 -22.52
CA LYS A 203 -4.10 -32.57 -21.89
C LYS A 203 -4.72 -32.99 -20.56
N LYS A 204 -5.54 -34.05 -20.59
CA LYS A 204 -5.91 -34.81 -19.39
C LYS A 204 -4.64 -35.36 -18.75
N VAL A 205 -4.45 -35.08 -17.46
CA VAL A 205 -3.28 -35.52 -16.69
C VAL A 205 -3.48 -36.98 -16.28
N HIS A 206 -2.65 -37.88 -16.81
CA HIS A 206 -2.46 -39.22 -16.25
C HIS A 206 -1.34 -39.14 -15.22
N PHE A 207 -1.62 -39.55 -13.97
CA PHE A 207 -0.57 -39.82 -13.00
C PHE A 207 0.07 -41.17 -13.36
N ALA A 208 1.33 -41.14 -13.78
CA ALA A 208 2.16 -42.34 -13.87
C ALA A 208 3.30 -42.21 -12.84
N GLU A 209 3.36 -43.17 -11.94
CA GLU A 209 4.53 -43.46 -11.11
C GLU A 209 5.74 -43.79 -12.01
N GLY A 210 6.90 -43.22 -11.68
CA GLY A 210 8.20 -43.61 -12.24
C GLY A 210 8.67 -42.77 -13.42
N SER A 211 9.36 -41.65 -13.14
CA SER A 211 10.15 -40.94 -14.16
C SER A 211 11.55 -41.57 -14.30
N PRO A 212 12.00 -41.90 -15.52
CA PRO A 212 13.42 -41.99 -15.81
C PRO A 212 13.99 -40.64 -16.28
N LEU A 213 15.31 -40.54 -16.13
CA LEU A 213 16.16 -39.38 -16.31
C LEU A 213 16.30 -38.90 -17.76
N THR A 214 16.46 -37.57 -17.88
CA THR A 214 17.16 -36.78 -18.93
C THR A 214 16.64 -36.79 -20.36
N GLU A 215 16.35 -35.59 -20.86
CA GLU A 215 16.94 -35.08 -22.10
C GLU A 215 17.24 -33.57 -21.95
N GLN A 216 18.50 -33.22 -22.22
CA GLN A 216 19.05 -31.87 -22.23
C GLN A 216 18.73 -31.18 -23.57
N SER A 217 18.39 -29.90 -23.52
CA SER A 217 18.62 -28.98 -24.64
C SER A 217 19.27 -27.69 -24.14
N THR A 218 20.58 -27.62 -24.40
CA THR A 218 21.43 -26.47 -24.74
C THR A 218 21.12 -25.08 -24.15
N SER A 219 22.01 -24.71 -23.24
CA SER A 219 22.47 -23.37 -22.83
C SER A 219 22.28 -22.22 -23.83
N SER A 220 21.76 -21.10 -23.30
CA SER A 220 22.46 -19.83 -23.39
C SER A 220 22.31 -19.07 -22.07
N PHE A 221 23.43 -18.96 -21.36
CA PHE A 221 23.60 -18.27 -20.08
C PHE A 221 23.39 -16.76 -20.26
N GLY A 222 22.54 -16.19 -19.41
CA GLY A 222 22.39 -14.74 -19.20
C GLY A 222 22.07 -14.51 -17.72
N ASP A 223 23.12 -14.16 -16.99
CA ASP A 223 23.22 -13.95 -15.55
C ASP A 223 22.11 -13.02 -14.98
N GLN A 224 21.34 -13.51 -14.00
CA GLN A 224 20.58 -12.66 -13.08
C GLN A 224 20.95 -13.05 -11.66
N SER A 225 21.84 -12.25 -11.08
CA SER A 225 22.31 -12.32 -9.71
C SER A 225 21.14 -12.40 -8.72
N ASN A 226 21.08 -13.49 -7.95
CA ASN A 226 20.36 -13.54 -6.68
C ASN A 226 20.92 -12.43 -5.77
N GLU A 227 20.08 -11.53 -5.26
CA GLU A 227 20.49 -10.58 -4.22
C GLU A 227 20.80 -11.37 -2.93
N GLU A 228 22.08 -11.61 -2.68
CA GLU A 228 22.61 -12.25 -1.47
C GLU A 228 22.27 -11.38 -0.26
N GLN A 229 21.60 -11.93 0.76
CA GLN A 229 21.42 -11.27 2.05
C GLN A 229 22.79 -11.08 2.71
N LEU A 230 23.16 -9.84 3.04
CA LEU A 230 24.50 -9.46 3.55
C LEU A 230 24.50 -9.24 5.06
N LEU A 231 23.38 -8.79 5.64
CA LEU A 231 23.27 -8.42 7.06
C LEU A 231 22.15 -9.17 7.78
N SER A 232 22.43 -9.73 8.96
CA SER A 232 21.42 -10.22 9.90
C SER A 232 21.20 -9.22 11.03
N ILE A 233 19.95 -9.00 11.46
CA ILE A 233 19.61 -8.08 12.55
C ILE A 233 18.74 -8.80 13.58
N GLU A 234 19.11 -8.72 14.84
CA GLU A 234 18.36 -9.29 15.95
C GLU A 234 18.37 -8.38 17.18
N PRO A 235 17.22 -8.07 17.82
CA PRO A 235 15.86 -8.31 17.33
C PRO A 235 15.48 -7.42 16.12
N ASP A 236 14.37 -7.75 15.45
CA ASP A 236 13.83 -7.02 14.29
C ASP A 236 13.12 -5.67 14.65
N ALA A 237 13.24 -5.25 15.90
CA ALA A 237 12.71 -4.00 16.43
C ALA A 237 13.58 -3.50 17.59
N PHE A 238 13.65 -2.18 17.78
CA PHE A 238 14.24 -1.61 18.99
C PHE A 238 13.23 -1.70 20.13
N ILE A 239 13.51 -2.58 21.09
CA ILE A 239 12.73 -2.69 22.33
C ILE A 239 13.37 -1.77 23.36
N PHE A 240 12.65 -0.73 23.76
CA PHE A 240 13.14 0.27 24.69
C PHE A 240 12.76 -0.08 26.12
N ASN A 241 13.78 -0.24 26.95
CA ASN A 241 13.64 -0.51 28.38
C ASN A 241 14.19 0.68 29.17
N LYS A 242 13.54 1.00 30.29
CA LYS A 242 14.06 1.98 31.25
C LYS A 242 15.02 1.28 32.20
N VAL A 243 16.31 1.61 32.11
CA VAL A 243 17.34 1.14 33.03
C VAL A 243 17.91 2.35 33.75
N GLY A 244 17.60 2.49 35.04
CA GLY A 244 17.91 3.70 35.81
C GLY A 244 17.16 4.93 35.28
N ASN A 245 17.89 6.00 34.95
CA ASN A 245 17.33 7.25 34.40
C ASN A 245 17.38 7.33 32.86
N GLU A 246 17.85 6.28 32.19
CA GLU A 246 18.03 6.24 30.73
C GLU A 246 17.04 5.22 30.12
N ILE A 247 16.33 5.63 29.07
CA ILE A 247 15.51 4.71 28.26
C ILE A 247 16.35 4.35 27.05
N SER A 248 16.66 3.08 26.89
CA SER A 248 17.49 2.61 25.78
C SER A 248 16.99 1.30 25.19
N GLY A 249 17.26 1.11 23.90
CA GLY A 249 17.01 -0.13 23.17
C GLY A 249 18.25 -0.53 22.39
N THR A 250 18.42 -1.82 22.18
CA THR A 250 19.61 -2.39 21.51
C THR A 250 19.22 -3.37 20.41
N ILE A 251 20.00 -3.38 19.34
CA ILE A 251 19.99 -4.43 18.32
C ILE A 251 21.41 -4.92 18.06
N THR A 252 21.54 -6.15 17.61
CA THR A 252 22.79 -6.72 17.12
C THR A 252 22.69 -6.88 15.62
N ILE A 253 23.66 -6.31 14.91
CA ILE A 253 23.83 -6.49 13.46
C ILE A 253 25.00 -7.43 13.21
N LYS A 254 24.86 -8.39 12.31
CA LYS A 254 25.90 -9.36 11.95
C LYS A 254 26.10 -9.38 10.43
N ASN A 255 27.35 -9.24 9.99
CA ASN A 255 27.71 -9.48 8.60
C ASN A 255 27.66 -10.99 8.33
N VAL A 256 26.71 -11.46 7.51
CA VAL A 256 26.54 -12.90 7.22
C VAL A 256 27.38 -13.36 6.02
N THR A 257 28.04 -12.44 5.31
CA THR A 257 28.92 -12.78 4.20
C THR A 257 30.19 -13.48 4.69
N VAL A 258 30.81 -14.26 3.81
CA VAL A 258 32.01 -15.06 4.11
C VAL A 258 33.30 -14.28 3.78
N ASP A 259 33.24 -13.38 2.80
CA ASP A 259 34.41 -12.75 2.19
C ASP A 259 34.28 -11.24 1.97
N LYS A 260 33.11 -10.62 2.25
CA LYS A 260 32.84 -9.21 1.94
C LYS A 260 32.76 -8.36 3.23
N PRO A 261 33.71 -7.43 3.48
CA PRO A 261 33.51 -6.44 4.54
C PRO A 261 32.35 -5.49 4.16
N LEU A 262 31.57 -5.06 5.15
CA LEU A 262 30.40 -4.19 4.95
C LEU A 262 30.58 -2.87 5.69
N SER A 263 30.28 -1.74 5.05
CA SER A 263 29.99 -0.50 5.76
C SER A 263 28.52 -0.49 6.15
N TYR A 264 28.19 -0.11 7.39
CA TYR A 264 26.81 0.05 7.84
C TYR A 264 26.53 1.49 8.27
N LYS A 265 25.25 1.87 8.19
CA LYS A 265 24.75 3.17 8.65
C LYS A 265 23.33 3.06 9.19
N VAL A 266 23.09 3.71 10.32
CA VAL A 266 21.82 3.72 11.04
C VAL A 266 21.27 5.14 11.04
N LYS A 267 20.02 5.29 10.61
CA LYS A 267 19.26 6.54 10.61
C LYS A 267 17.97 6.40 11.40
N THR A 268 17.45 7.52 11.90
CA THR A 268 16.15 7.59 12.59
C THR A 268 15.27 8.66 11.96
N THR A 269 13.96 8.47 12.01
CA THR A 269 12.98 9.49 11.62
C THR A 269 12.90 10.66 12.60
N SER A 270 13.47 10.52 13.80
CA SER A 270 13.38 11.51 14.88
C SER A 270 14.74 11.74 15.57
N PRO A 271 15.72 12.36 14.88
CA PRO A 271 17.07 12.54 15.40
C PRO A 271 17.16 13.45 16.63
N GLY A 272 16.16 14.31 16.86
CA GLY A 272 16.05 15.14 18.07
C GLY A 272 15.46 14.41 19.29
N LYS A 273 14.95 13.18 19.11
CA LYS A 273 14.43 12.35 20.22
C LYS A 273 15.40 11.24 20.61
N PHE A 274 16.14 10.71 19.63
CA PHE A 274 16.97 9.53 19.79
C PHE A 274 18.44 9.83 19.48
N LYS A 275 19.31 9.44 20.40
CA LYS A 275 20.76 9.37 20.18
C LYS A 275 21.15 7.94 19.84
N VAL A 276 21.57 7.71 18.60
CA VAL A 276 22.10 6.41 18.15
C VAL A 276 23.60 6.35 18.47
N ARG A 277 24.02 5.41 19.32
CA ARG A 277 25.44 5.11 19.55
C ARG A 277 25.92 4.14 18.48
N LEU A 278 27.10 4.40 17.91
CA LEU A 278 27.67 3.63 16.78
C LEU A 278 26.78 3.67 15.52
N SER A 279 26.34 4.86 15.12
CA SER A 279 25.43 5.07 13.98
C SER A 279 26.04 4.74 12.60
N SER A 280 27.34 4.49 12.50
CA SER A 280 27.98 4.01 11.29
C SER A 280 29.32 3.35 11.61
N GLY A 281 29.79 2.46 10.72
CA GLY A 281 31.10 1.84 10.84
C GLY A 281 31.33 0.77 9.78
N VAL A 282 32.41 0.00 9.95
CA VAL A 282 32.75 -1.17 9.13
C VAL A 282 32.53 -2.44 9.95
N LEU A 283 32.00 -3.48 9.31
CA LEU A 283 31.81 -4.84 9.81
C LEU A 283 32.56 -5.82 8.91
N LEU A 284 33.54 -6.53 9.47
CA LEU A 284 34.25 -7.59 8.76
C LEU A 284 33.34 -8.82 8.55
N PRO A 285 33.69 -9.74 7.62
CA PRO A 285 32.95 -10.98 7.43
C PRO A 285 32.75 -11.73 8.74
N GLN A 286 31.52 -12.22 8.98
CA GLN A 286 31.10 -12.89 10.22
C GLN A 286 31.15 -12.04 11.51
N GLU A 287 31.58 -10.77 11.44
CA GLU A 287 31.60 -9.88 12.59
C GLU A 287 30.19 -9.44 12.98
N GLN A 288 29.95 -9.31 14.28
CA GLN A 288 28.71 -8.76 14.83
C GLN A 288 28.99 -7.53 15.69
N ARG A 289 28.03 -6.60 15.71
CA ARG A 289 28.11 -5.37 16.50
C ARG A 289 26.77 -5.00 17.10
N THR A 290 26.80 -4.61 18.36
CA THR A 290 25.60 -4.14 19.08
C THR A 290 25.46 -2.63 18.95
N ILE A 291 24.35 -2.19 18.37
CA ILE A 291 23.96 -0.78 18.27
C ILE A 291 22.98 -0.47 19.40
N SER A 292 23.23 0.62 20.12
CA SER A 292 22.34 1.11 21.18
C SER A 292 21.73 2.45 20.81
N VAL A 293 20.45 2.60 21.11
CA VAL A 293 19.68 3.82 20.91
C VAL A 293 19.17 4.30 22.24
N VAL A 294 19.35 5.58 22.52
CA VAL A 294 19.00 6.22 23.78
C VAL A 294 18.00 7.34 23.54
N VAL A 295 16.97 7.44 24.39
CA VAL A 295 16.02 8.56 24.37
C VAL A 295 16.59 9.78 25.11
N GLN A 296 16.52 10.96 24.51
CA GLN A 296 17.04 12.20 25.09
C GLN A 296 16.09 12.77 26.18
N GLN A 297 16.65 13.37 27.23
CA GLN A 297 15.97 13.67 28.53
C GLN A 297 14.77 14.63 28.46
N GLU A 298 14.64 15.43 27.39
CA GLU A 298 13.55 16.40 27.21
C GLU A 298 12.22 15.78 26.73
N HIS A 299 12.23 14.48 26.38
CA HIS A 299 11.09 13.78 25.77
C HIS A 299 10.69 12.54 26.58
N ASN A 300 10.38 12.72 27.86
CA ASN A 300 9.84 11.64 28.72
C ASN A 300 8.31 11.50 28.54
N MET A 301 7.85 10.89 27.45
CA MET A 301 6.43 10.58 27.25
C MET A 301 6.24 9.17 26.66
N ARG A 302 5.65 8.27 27.46
CA ARG A 302 5.38 6.85 27.19
C ARG A 302 4.37 6.57 26.06
N SER A 303 3.88 7.58 25.33
CA SER A 303 2.80 7.40 24.35
C SER A 303 3.22 7.48 22.87
N LEU A 304 4.51 7.53 22.54
CA LEU A 304 4.95 7.96 21.21
C LEU A 304 5.79 6.96 20.39
N PHE A 305 6.11 5.78 20.94
CA PHE A 305 7.02 4.83 20.27
C PHE A 305 6.45 4.15 19.01
N HIS A 306 5.14 4.19 18.75
CA HIS A 306 4.56 3.48 17.60
C HIS A 306 4.78 4.16 16.24
N VAL A 307 5.24 5.41 16.22
CA VAL A 307 5.38 6.21 14.99
C VAL A 307 6.83 6.30 14.52
N ASP A 308 7.77 6.28 15.45
CA ASP A 308 9.19 6.46 15.18
C ASP A 308 9.82 5.18 14.58
N LYS A 309 10.73 5.34 13.61
CA LYS A 309 11.37 4.22 12.89
C LYS A 309 12.87 4.42 12.77
N PHE A 310 13.57 3.30 12.70
CA PHE A 310 15.00 3.23 12.41
C PHE A 310 15.24 2.55 11.07
N LEU A 311 16.28 3.01 10.37
CA LEU A 311 16.73 2.44 9.09
C LEU A 311 18.19 2.04 9.25
N VAL A 312 18.47 0.75 9.17
CA VAL A 312 19.82 0.19 9.09
C VAL A 312 20.11 -0.11 7.63
N MET A 313 21.24 0.34 7.12
CA MET A 313 21.65 0.14 5.73
C MET A 313 23.06 -0.43 5.71
N CYS A 314 23.41 -1.22 4.69
CA CYS A 314 24.80 -1.60 4.45
C CYS A 314 25.23 -1.55 2.97
N LEU A 315 26.55 -1.47 2.78
CA LEU A 315 27.26 -1.41 1.51
C LEU A 315 28.48 -2.34 1.55
N PRO A 316 28.70 -3.23 0.57
CA PRO A 316 29.94 -3.96 0.43
C PRO A 316 31.14 -3.02 0.22
N LEU A 317 32.24 -3.31 0.90
CA LEU A 317 33.50 -2.59 0.75
C LEU A 317 34.49 -3.43 -0.04
N LYS A 318 35.27 -2.75 -0.90
CA LYS A 318 36.43 -3.34 -1.58
C LYS A 318 37.67 -3.38 -0.68
N ASP A 319 37.77 -2.41 0.25
CA ASP A 319 38.86 -2.32 1.23
C ASP A 319 38.27 -2.16 2.64
N PRO A 320 38.56 -3.09 3.59
CA PRO A 320 38.11 -2.98 4.97
C PRO A 320 38.74 -1.82 5.75
N ASN A 321 39.85 -1.23 5.28
CA ASN A 321 40.58 -0.14 5.96
C ASN A 321 40.17 1.25 5.45
N ALA A 322 39.07 1.37 4.70
CA ALA A 322 38.59 2.63 4.16
C ALA A 322 38.44 3.72 5.24
N SER A 323 38.98 4.90 4.97
CA SER A 323 38.92 6.04 5.88
C SER A 323 37.48 6.59 6.01
N ALA A 324 37.20 7.32 7.09
CA ALA A 324 35.89 7.93 7.30
C ALA A 324 35.46 8.89 6.16
N GLN A 325 36.42 9.51 5.48
CA GLN A 325 36.18 10.41 4.34
C GLN A 325 35.80 9.62 3.09
N GLU A 326 36.49 8.51 2.81
CA GLU A 326 36.17 7.61 1.70
C GLU A 326 34.80 6.97 1.88
N LEU A 327 34.48 6.50 3.09
CA LEU A 327 33.15 6.01 3.42
C LEU A 327 32.08 7.10 3.21
N ALA A 328 32.35 8.34 3.60
CA ALA A 328 31.41 9.44 3.40
C ALA A 328 31.17 9.76 1.91
N VAL A 329 32.18 9.62 1.06
CA VAL A 329 32.04 9.75 -0.40
C VAL A 329 31.24 8.58 -0.97
N LEU A 330 31.58 7.34 -0.57
CA LEU A 330 30.88 6.13 -1.00
C LEU A 330 29.38 6.18 -0.69
N TRP A 331 29.02 6.58 0.53
CA TRP A 331 27.63 6.76 0.95
C TRP A 331 26.89 7.92 0.25
N LYS A 332 27.59 8.79 -0.49
CA LYS A 332 26.99 9.83 -1.34
C LYS A 332 26.84 9.39 -2.79
N SER A 333 27.74 8.55 -3.29
CA SER A 333 27.77 8.11 -4.69
C SER A 333 27.00 6.81 -4.93
N GLU A 334 26.98 5.89 -3.97
CA GLU A 334 26.40 4.55 -4.11
C GLU A 334 25.09 4.39 -3.34
N LYS A 335 24.18 3.59 -3.91
CA LYS A 335 22.95 3.19 -3.24
C LYS A 335 23.22 2.02 -2.30
N PRO A 336 22.63 1.98 -1.09
CA PRO A 336 22.80 0.87 -0.17
C PRO A 336 22.42 -0.46 -0.84
N ALA A 337 23.21 -1.49 -0.58
CA ALA A 337 22.98 -2.82 -1.11
C ALA A 337 21.83 -3.53 -0.37
N GLU A 338 21.64 -3.23 0.92
CA GLU A 338 20.58 -3.80 1.75
C GLU A 338 20.09 -2.75 2.77
N GLU A 339 18.78 -2.76 3.04
CA GLU A 339 18.10 -1.82 3.94
C GLU A 339 17.09 -2.53 4.85
N HIS A 340 17.17 -2.29 6.16
CA HIS A 340 16.28 -2.84 7.18
C HIS A 340 15.57 -1.75 7.96
N LYS A 341 14.23 -1.77 7.94
CA LYS A 341 13.36 -0.82 8.65
C LYS A 341 12.89 -1.43 9.97
N LEU A 342 13.32 -0.85 11.08
CA LEU A 342 13.01 -1.33 12.42
C LEU A 342 12.01 -0.40 13.10
N ARG A 343 11.06 -0.98 13.84
CA ARG A 343 10.08 -0.24 14.66
C ARG A 343 10.59 -0.08 16.09
N CYS A 344 10.01 0.87 16.83
CA CYS A 344 10.23 1.00 18.27
C CYS A 344 9.09 0.32 19.05
N CYS A 345 9.43 -0.44 20.08
CA CYS A 345 8.49 -1.08 20.97
C CYS A 345 8.77 -0.63 22.42
N ASP A 346 7.73 -0.40 23.22
CA ASP A 346 7.86 -0.17 24.66
C ASP A 346 8.03 -1.53 25.36
N GLY A 347 9.11 -1.71 26.12
CA GLY A 347 9.36 -2.92 26.90
C GLY A 347 8.60 -2.98 28.24
N GLY A 348 7.80 -1.95 28.56
CA GLY A 348 6.93 -1.91 29.73
C GLY A 348 5.66 -2.75 29.60
N ILE A 349 5.70 -3.96 30.17
CA ILE A 349 4.57 -4.91 30.36
C ILE A 349 3.90 -5.37 29.06
N THR A 350 4.57 -6.30 28.38
CA THR A 350 3.88 -7.36 27.62
C THR A 350 4.57 -8.68 27.93
N SER A 351 4.10 -9.38 28.96
CA SER A 351 4.25 -10.83 28.99
C SER A 351 3.07 -11.44 28.23
N ASN A 352 3.41 -11.96 27.06
CA ASN A 352 2.76 -13.04 26.29
C ASN A 352 1.44 -12.77 25.56
N GLU A 353 1.57 -12.21 24.35
CA GLU A 353 0.97 -12.76 23.11
C GLU A 353 2.02 -12.48 22.01
N THR A 354 2.65 -13.42 21.29
CA THR A 354 2.18 -14.71 20.79
C THR A 354 3.41 -15.53 20.41
N SER A 355 3.66 -16.65 21.07
CA SER A 355 4.15 -17.86 20.38
C SER A 355 3.86 -19.09 21.23
N LYS A 356 3.29 -20.09 20.53
CA LYS A 356 3.03 -21.49 20.92
C LYS A 356 1.74 -21.79 21.69
N LEU A 357 0.78 -22.32 20.91
CA LEU A 357 0.06 -23.53 21.31
C LEU A 357 1.09 -24.59 21.75
N HIS A 358 1.10 -24.92 23.03
CA HIS A 358 0.76 -26.26 23.51
C HIS A 358 0.86 -26.31 25.05
N SER A 359 -0.16 -26.92 25.65
CA SER A 359 -0.26 -27.32 27.07
C SER A 359 -0.46 -26.17 28.06
N THR A 360 -1.65 -26.07 28.65
CA THR A 360 -1.93 -26.60 30.00
C THR A 360 -3.32 -26.18 30.50
N SER A 361 -3.89 -27.11 31.25
CA SER A 361 -4.92 -26.98 32.27
C SER A 361 -4.88 -25.70 33.12
N GLY A 362 -6.08 -25.13 33.34
CA GLY A 362 -6.55 -24.61 34.62
C GLY A 362 -6.15 -23.18 35.04
N LEU A 363 -7.05 -22.20 34.85
CA LEU A 363 -7.23 -21.06 35.78
C LEU A 363 -8.64 -20.44 35.62
N SER A 364 -9.21 -19.93 36.72
CA SER A 364 -10.65 -19.73 36.92
C SER A 364 -11.32 -18.59 36.14
N GLU A 365 -12.58 -18.81 35.76
CA GLU A 365 -13.47 -17.96 34.96
C GLU A 365 -13.70 -16.53 35.51
N THR A 366 -13.47 -16.31 36.81
CA THR A 366 -13.71 -15.02 37.49
C THR A 366 -12.74 -13.91 37.09
N GLY A 367 -11.47 -14.22 36.78
CA GLY A 367 -10.47 -13.21 36.42
C GLY A 367 -10.67 -12.61 35.02
N GLN A 368 -11.28 -13.36 34.10
CA GLN A 368 -11.58 -12.89 32.74
C GLN A 368 -12.77 -11.90 32.74
N ILE A 369 -13.75 -12.11 33.61
CA ILE A 369 -14.95 -11.26 33.72
C ILE A 369 -14.59 -9.86 34.25
N ASP A 370 -13.64 -9.76 35.18
CA ASP A 370 -13.18 -8.46 35.71
C ASP A 370 -12.39 -7.64 34.68
N ILE A 371 -11.57 -8.30 33.86
CA ILE A 371 -10.83 -7.66 32.77
C ILE A 371 -11.80 -7.18 31.69
N LEU A 372 -12.81 -7.98 31.35
CA LEU A 372 -13.84 -7.61 30.38
C LEU A 372 -14.68 -6.43 30.89
N SER A 373 -15.07 -6.46 32.17
CA SER A 373 -15.87 -5.40 32.80
C SER A 373 -15.14 -4.06 32.83
N ARG A 374 -13.82 -4.06 33.12
CA ARG A 374 -12.99 -2.85 33.04
C ARG A 374 -12.88 -2.30 31.62
N LYS A 375 -12.72 -3.16 30.60
CA LYS A 375 -12.68 -2.73 29.20
C LYS A 375 -14.01 -2.14 28.74
N ILE A 376 -15.14 -2.73 29.15
CA ILE A 376 -16.48 -2.22 28.85
C ILE A 376 -16.72 -0.86 29.54
N ALA A 377 -16.32 -0.71 30.80
CA ALA A 377 -16.44 0.56 31.51
C ALA A 377 -15.61 1.67 30.85
N HIS A 378 -14.37 1.37 30.45
CA HIS A 378 -13.51 2.31 29.73
C HIS A 378 -14.08 2.68 28.35
N LEU A 379 -14.64 1.70 27.63
CA LEU A 379 -15.28 1.93 26.34
C LEU A 379 -16.53 2.83 26.47
N LYS A 380 -17.33 2.61 27.52
CA LYS A 380 -18.52 3.42 27.82
C LYS A 380 -18.15 4.87 28.15
N ASP A 381 -17.09 5.08 28.92
CA ASP A 381 -16.59 6.41 29.25
C ASP A 381 -16.07 7.14 28.00
N SER A 382 -15.28 6.44 27.18
CA SER A 382 -14.79 6.96 25.90
C SER A 382 -15.92 7.33 24.93
N HIS A 383 -16.96 6.50 24.85
CA HIS A 383 -18.14 6.75 24.01
C HIS A 383 -18.94 7.95 24.50
N THR A 384 -19.08 8.13 25.83
CA THR A 384 -19.80 9.27 26.40
C THR A 384 -19.06 10.58 26.13
N LYS A 385 -17.73 10.56 26.25
CA LYS A 385 -16.89 11.72 25.91
C LYS A 385 -16.99 12.09 24.44
N LEU A 386 -16.89 11.10 23.55
CA LEU A 386 -17.03 11.32 22.10
C LEU A 386 -18.42 11.86 21.74
N TYR A 387 -19.48 11.33 22.34
CA TYR A 387 -20.83 11.82 22.13
C TYR A 387 -20.99 13.29 22.57
N ASN A 388 -20.45 13.65 23.75
CA ASN A 388 -20.48 15.03 24.24
C ASN A 388 -19.70 15.98 23.33
N ASP A 389 -18.53 15.56 22.83
CA ASP A 389 -17.72 16.34 21.88
C ASP A 389 -18.49 16.57 20.56
N VAL A 390 -19.22 15.56 20.07
CA VAL A 390 -20.06 15.67 18.88
C VAL A 390 -21.26 16.61 19.10
N VAL A 391 -21.94 16.53 20.25
CA VAL A 391 -23.05 17.43 20.58
C VAL A 391 -22.55 18.88 20.70
N PHE A 392 -21.39 19.08 21.33
CA PHE A 392 -20.73 20.37 21.43
C PHE A 392 -20.38 20.93 20.04
N LEU A 393 -19.76 20.12 19.17
CA LEU A 393 -19.43 20.52 17.81
C LEU A 393 -20.69 20.89 17.00
N LYS A 394 -21.78 20.15 17.16
CA LYS A 394 -23.07 20.44 16.53
C LYS A 394 -23.63 21.79 17.00
N HIS A 395 -23.53 22.11 18.29
CA HIS A 395 -23.95 23.41 18.81
C HIS A 395 -23.08 24.54 18.26
N LEU A 396 -21.77 24.33 18.19
CA LEU A 396 -20.84 25.31 17.63
C LEU A 396 -21.13 25.60 16.15
N LEU A 397 -21.41 24.55 15.36
CA LEU A 397 -21.79 24.68 13.95
C LEU A 397 -23.12 25.43 13.79
N PHE A 398 -24.12 25.12 14.61
CA PHE A 398 -25.41 25.82 14.59
C PHE A 398 -25.26 27.31 14.94
N PHE A 399 -24.46 27.63 15.97
CA PHE A 399 -24.13 29.01 16.32
C PHE A 399 -23.40 29.72 15.18
N SER A 400 -22.41 29.08 14.55
CA SER A 400 -21.71 29.64 13.39
C SER A 400 -22.68 29.96 12.24
N MET A 401 -23.65 29.07 11.96
CA MET A 401 -24.65 29.29 10.92
C MET A 401 -25.51 30.52 11.21
N ILE A 402 -25.93 30.70 12.47
CA ILE A 402 -26.70 31.89 12.90
C ILE A 402 -25.86 33.16 12.69
N VAL A 403 -24.60 33.16 13.11
CA VAL A 403 -23.71 34.33 12.93
C VAL A 403 -23.54 34.67 11.45
N THR A 404 -23.36 33.67 10.58
CA THR A 404 -23.25 33.89 9.12
C THR A 404 -24.53 34.50 8.54
N ILE A 405 -25.71 34.03 8.98
CA ILE A 405 -27.00 34.58 8.53
C ILE A 405 -27.17 36.04 8.98
N ILE A 406 -26.84 36.35 10.25
CA ILE A 406 -26.92 37.72 10.77
C ILE A 406 -25.98 38.64 9.98
N MET A 407 -24.73 38.21 9.74
CA MET A 407 -23.78 38.98 8.94
C MET A 407 -24.29 39.24 7.52
N ALA A 408 -24.91 38.24 6.87
CA ALA A 408 -25.51 38.42 5.56
C ALA A 408 -26.65 39.45 5.57
N ILE A 409 -27.51 39.44 6.60
CA ILE A 409 -28.59 40.42 6.76
C ILE A 409 -28.01 41.83 6.95
N VAL A 410 -26.97 41.99 7.77
CA VAL A 410 -26.29 43.27 7.99
C VAL A 410 -25.69 43.80 6.69
N VAL A 411 -25.01 42.96 5.91
CA VAL A 411 -24.46 43.34 4.60
C VAL A 411 -25.57 43.79 3.65
N ILE A 412 -26.68 43.06 3.57
CA ILE A 412 -27.83 43.45 2.73
C ILE A 412 -28.41 44.80 3.19
N TYR A 413 -28.51 45.03 4.50
CA TYR A 413 -29.00 46.30 5.04
C TYR A 413 -28.09 47.47 4.67
N ILE A 414 -26.77 47.32 4.84
CA ILE A 414 -25.78 48.35 4.47
C ILE A 414 -25.89 48.66 2.97
N LEU A 415 -25.92 47.63 2.11
CA LEU A 415 -26.07 47.82 0.67
C LEU A 415 -27.36 48.57 0.31
N LYS A 416 -28.48 48.29 0.99
CA LYS A 416 -29.74 49.01 0.78
C LYS A 416 -29.64 50.49 1.18
N VAL A 417 -28.99 50.79 2.29
CA VAL A 417 -28.79 52.17 2.75
C VAL A 417 -27.89 52.92 1.76
N ASP A 418 -26.79 52.31 1.32
CA ASP A 418 -25.87 52.92 0.35
C ASP A 418 -26.56 53.19 -1.00
N ILE A 419 -27.35 52.25 -1.51
CA ILE A 419 -28.15 52.43 -2.74
C ILE A 419 -29.14 53.58 -2.58
N LYS A 420 -29.82 53.67 -1.43
CA LYS A 420 -30.78 54.75 -1.17
C LYS A 420 -30.08 56.12 -1.13
N ASN A 421 -28.96 56.22 -0.41
CA ASN A 421 -28.18 57.44 -0.33
C ASN A 421 -27.67 57.87 -1.71
N PHE A 422 -27.23 56.92 -2.54
CA PHE A 422 -26.80 57.17 -3.92
C PHE A 422 -27.95 57.70 -4.80
N MET A 423 -29.15 57.12 -4.67
CA MET A 423 -30.35 57.58 -5.39
C MET A 423 -30.78 58.99 -4.95
N ASP A 424 -30.79 59.27 -3.64
CA ASP A 424 -31.16 60.58 -3.10
C ASP A 424 -30.16 61.67 -3.56
N GLN A 425 -28.88 61.32 -3.71
CA GLN A 425 -27.84 62.24 -4.21
C GLN A 425 -28.01 62.55 -5.71
N GLN A 426 -28.37 61.57 -6.54
CA GLN A 426 -28.68 61.81 -7.97
C GLN A 426 -29.94 62.67 -8.19
N VAL A 427 -30.95 62.56 -7.32
CA VAL A 427 -32.17 63.37 -7.41
C VAL A 427 -31.88 64.85 -7.07
N CYS A 428 -31.03 65.10 -6.08
CA CYS A 428 -30.57 66.45 -5.74
C CYS A 428 -29.77 67.11 -6.87
N ASP A 429 -28.89 66.36 -7.54
CA ASP A 429 -28.10 66.89 -8.67
C ASP A 429 -28.97 67.19 -9.92
N MET A 430 -30.09 66.50 -10.11
CA MET A 430 -31.03 66.78 -11.22
C MET A 430 -31.95 67.98 -10.99
N HIS A 431 -32.20 68.40 -9.74
CA HIS A 431 -33.06 69.56 -9.42
C HIS A 431 -32.27 70.86 -9.20
N GLY A 432 -30.94 70.82 -9.37
CA GLY A 432 -30.02 71.96 -9.22
C GLY A 432 -29.59 72.63 -10.52
N ILE A 433 -30.25 72.39 -11.65
CA ILE A 433 -29.98 73.01 -12.96
C ILE A 433 -31.14 73.92 -13.38
#